data_AF-A0A8I2J471-F1
#
_entry.id   AF-A0A8I2J471-F1
#
_cell.length_a   1.000
_cell.length_b   1.000
_cell.length_c   1.000
_cell.angle_alpha   90.00
_cell.angle_beta   90.00
_cell.angle_gamma   90.00
#
_symmetry.space_group_name_H-M   'P 1'
#
loop_
_entity.id
_entity.type
_entity.pdbx_description
1 polymer ?
#
loop_
_entity_poly.entity_id
_entity_poly.type
_entity_poly.pdbx_seq_one_letter_code
_entity_poly.pdbx_strand_id
1 'polypeptide(L)'
;MAPTAGPEVELNARDWCAGVRHEQRIAQELWDLADPNPTQVRAILNDLGYIDERIHDLKQSGTTTRFYVDLRDRGGRLCLDGLAAGEQTVVEMCVAPAIGPFTPQKQ
;
A
#
# COMPACT_ATOMS: atom_id res chain seq x y z
N MET A 1 14.80 -30.39 6.35
CA MET A 1 13.82 -30.03 5.30
C MET A 1 13.79 -28.53 5.21
N ALA A 2 14.19 -27.97 4.06
CA ALA A 2 14.10 -26.53 3.81
C ALA A 2 12.62 -26.14 3.61
N PRO A 3 12.19 -24.93 3.97
CA PRO A 3 10.90 -24.45 3.55
C PRO A 3 10.99 -24.13 2.05
N THR A 4 10.27 -24.90 1.22
CA THR A 4 10.09 -24.54 -0.19
C THR A 4 9.14 -23.35 -0.21
N ALA A 5 9.68 -22.14 -0.23
CA ALA A 5 8.92 -20.97 -0.66
C ALA A 5 8.31 -21.33 -2.02
N GLY A 6 6.99 -21.19 -2.15
CA GLY A 6 6.32 -21.31 -3.45
C GLY A 6 6.93 -20.29 -4.44
N PRO A 7 6.63 -20.39 -5.74
CA PRO A 7 7.14 -19.41 -6.69
C PRO A 7 6.77 -18.02 -6.22
N GLU A 8 7.79 -17.17 -6.02
CA GLU A 8 7.64 -15.76 -5.71
C GLU A 8 6.80 -15.17 -6.84
N VAL A 9 5.55 -14.81 -6.54
CA VAL A 9 4.61 -14.34 -7.56
C VAL A 9 4.94 -12.87 -7.81
N GLU A 10 5.66 -12.60 -8.89
CA GLU A 10 6.08 -11.24 -9.23
C GLU A 10 4.93 -10.41 -9.85
N LEU A 11 5.04 -9.08 -9.72
CA LEU A 11 4.19 -8.14 -10.43
C LEU A 11 4.50 -8.20 -11.93
N ASN A 12 3.46 -8.15 -12.77
CA ASN A 12 3.66 -8.01 -14.20
C ASN A 12 4.11 -6.56 -14.54
N ALA A 13 4.64 -6.34 -15.74
CA ALA A 13 5.15 -5.02 -16.15
C ALA A 13 4.10 -3.88 -16.05
N ARG A 14 2.81 -4.17 -16.30
CA ARG A 14 1.73 -3.18 -16.17
C ARG A 14 1.52 -2.80 -14.71
N ASP A 15 1.46 -3.80 -13.83
CA ASP A 15 1.31 -3.60 -12.38
C ASP A 15 2.52 -2.84 -11.82
N TRP A 16 3.73 -3.16 -12.26
CA TRP A 16 4.95 -2.45 -11.86
C TRP A 16 4.94 -0.97 -12.27
N CYS A 17 4.67 -0.68 -13.56
CA CYS A 17 4.59 0.70 -14.03
C CYS A 17 3.49 1.52 -13.32
N ALA A 18 2.34 0.90 -13.04
CA ALA A 18 1.28 1.56 -12.29
C ALA A 18 1.69 1.79 -10.82
N GLY A 19 2.32 0.79 -10.20
CA GLY A 19 2.77 0.84 -8.81
C GLY A 19 3.72 2.00 -8.55
N VAL A 20 4.79 2.15 -9.35
CA VAL A 20 5.74 3.27 -9.23
C VAL A 20 5.03 4.64 -9.25
N ARG A 21 4.02 4.80 -10.10
CA ARG A 21 3.26 6.06 -10.17
C ARG A 21 2.40 6.29 -8.93
N HIS A 22 1.78 5.24 -8.39
CA HIS A 22 0.94 5.35 -7.20
C HIS A 22 1.77 5.53 -5.92
N GLU A 23 2.92 4.86 -5.80
CA GLU A 23 3.88 5.06 -4.71
C GLU A 23 4.27 6.54 -4.61
N GLN A 24 4.80 7.10 -5.69
CA GLN A 24 5.25 8.50 -5.74
C GLN A 24 4.13 9.47 -5.37
N ARG A 25 2.93 9.26 -5.91
CA ARG A 25 1.77 10.11 -5.64
C ARG A 25 1.38 10.08 -4.16
N ILE A 26 1.30 8.91 -3.54
CA ILE A 26 0.92 8.78 -2.13
C ILE A 26 2.02 9.32 -1.22
N ALA A 27 3.29 8.95 -1.49
CA ALA A 27 4.42 9.40 -0.71
C ALA A 27 4.51 10.93 -0.70
N GLN A 28 4.27 11.58 -1.84
CA GLN A 28 4.30 13.04 -1.95
C GLN A 28 3.25 13.74 -1.08
N GLU A 29 2.02 13.23 -1.03
CA GLU A 29 0.93 13.88 -0.25
C GLU A 29 1.01 13.59 1.24
N LEU A 30 1.63 12.47 1.63
CA LEU A 30 1.87 12.11 3.03
C LEU A 30 3.19 12.68 3.55
N TRP A 31 4.05 13.19 2.68
CA TRP A 31 5.30 13.82 3.04
C TRP A 31 5.05 15.02 3.98
N ASP A 32 5.91 15.19 4.99
CA ASP A 32 5.80 16.22 6.03
C ASP A 32 4.50 16.24 6.84
N LEU A 33 3.63 15.23 6.70
CA LEU A 33 2.45 15.10 7.56
C LEU A 33 2.91 14.83 9.00
N ALA A 34 2.80 15.85 9.86
CA ALA A 34 3.17 15.77 11.26
C ALA A 34 2.16 14.92 12.05
N ASP A 35 2.68 13.96 12.82
CA ASP A 35 1.91 12.99 13.62
C ASP A 35 0.72 12.36 12.86
N PRO A 36 1.00 11.60 11.78
CA PRO A 36 -0.03 11.07 10.91
C PRO A 36 -0.90 10.09 11.68
N ASN A 37 -2.18 10.43 11.86
CA ASN A 37 -3.17 9.52 12.44
C ASN A 37 -4.05 8.84 11.36
N PRO A 38 -4.76 7.75 11.71
CA PRO A 38 -5.50 6.95 10.73
C PRO A 38 -6.59 7.74 9.98
N THR A 39 -7.21 8.72 10.64
CA THR A 39 -8.25 9.56 10.03
C THR A 39 -7.66 10.51 8.99
N GLN A 40 -6.52 11.14 9.30
CA GLN A 40 -5.82 12.02 8.35
C GLN A 40 -5.32 11.25 7.13
N VAL A 41 -4.65 10.12 7.36
CA VAL A 41 -4.13 9.28 6.26
C VAL A 41 -5.28 8.79 5.38
N ARG A 42 -6.40 8.34 5.97
CA ARG A 42 -7.61 7.99 5.22
C ARG A 42 -8.14 9.15 4.37
N ALA A 43 -8.25 10.33 4.95
CA ALA A 43 -8.78 11.50 4.25
C ALA A 43 -7.91 11.87 3.03
N ILE A 44 -6.59 11.84 3.17
CA ILE A 44 -5.65 12.11 2.07
C ILE A 44 -5.77 11.04 0.98
N LEU A 45 -5.81 9.75 1.35
CA LEU A 45 -5.99 8.68 0.37
C LEU A 45 -7.33 8.79 -0.38
N ASN A 46 -8.41 9.15 0.34
CA ASN A 46 -9.72 9.40 -0.26
C ASN A 46 -9.69 10.60 -1.22
N ASP A 47 -9.00 11.69 -0.87
CA ASP A 47 -8.84 12.87 -1.74
C ASP A 47 -8.07 12.54 -3.03
N LEU A 48 -7.09 11.63 -2.93
CA LEU A 48 -6.39 11.09 -4.09
C LEU A 48 -7.26 10.15 -4.96
N GLY A 49 -8.46 9.79 -4.49
CA GLY A 49 -9.43 8.96 -5.19
C GLY A 49 -9.35 7.46 -4.88
N TYR A 50 -8.60 7.06 -3.85
CA TYR A 50 -8.66 5.69 -3.34
C TYR A 50 -9.90 5.56 -2.47
N ILE A 51 -10.85 4.73 -2.86
CA ILE A 51 -12.09 4.51 -2.09
C ILE A 51 -11.82 3.68 -0.82
N ASP A 52 -12.65 3.85 0.20
CA ASP A 52 -12.48 3.20 1.51
C ASP A 52 -12.35 1.67 1.42
N GLU A 53 -13.03 1.03 0.46
CA GLU A 53 -12.96 -0.43 0.26
C GLU A 53 -11.57 -0.92 -0.18
N ARG A 54 -10.72 -0.02 -0.70
CA ARG A 54 -9.34 -0.31 -1.10
C ARG A 54 -8.32 0.07 -0.04
N ILE A 55 -8.74 0.73 1.04
CA ILE A 55 -7.83 1.19 2.09
C ILE A 55 -7.93 0.22 3.27
N HIS A 56 -6.84 -0.48 3.54
CA HIS A 56 -6.81 -1.55 4.53
C HIS A 56 -5.82 -1.27 5.66
N ASP A 57 -6.08 -1.87 6.83
CA ASP A 57 -5.15 -1.95 7.96
C ASP A 57 -4.53 -0.61 8.41
N LEU A 58 -5.29 0.48 8.28
CA LEU A 58 -4.98 1.80 8.85
C LEU A 58 -4.82 1.71 10.38
N LYS A 59 -3.58 1.65 10.84
CA LYS A 59 -3.21 1.43 12.25
C LYS A 59 -2.07 2.34 12.64
N GLN A 60 -2.29 3.13 13.68
CA GLN A 60 -1.27 4.00 14.26
C GLN A 60 -0.45 3.25 15.32
N SER A 61 0.85 3.48 15.31
CA SER A 61 1.80 3.03 16.32
C SER A 61 2.79 4.16 16.60
N GLY A 62 2.69 4.76 17.79
CA GLY A 62 3.41 5.99 18.11
C GLY A 62 3.07 7.10 17.12
N THR A 63 4.09 7.71 16.52
CA THR A 63 3.98 8.81 15.56
C THR A 63 3.92 8.32 14.10
N THR A 64 3.57 7.06 13.87
CA THR A 64 3.51 6.48 12.52
C THR A 64 2.17 5.81 12.28
N THR A 65 1.68 5.84 11.06
CA THR A 65 0.48 5.11 10.65
C THR A 65 0.80 4.18 9.49
N ARG A 66 0.59 2.89 9.70
CA ARG A 66 0.67 1.89 8.63
C ARG A 66 -0.67 1.78 7.91
N PHE A 67 -0.64 1.53 6.62
CA PHE A 67 -1.80 1.30 5.78
C PHE A 67 -1.44 0.42 4.58
N TYR A 68 -2.46 -0.12 3.92
CA TYR A 68 -2.31 -0.75 2.63
C TYR A 68 -3.34 -0.21 1.65
N VAL A 69 -2.97 -0.17 0.37
CA VAL A 69 -3.88 0.18 -0.72
C VAL A 69 -4.02 -0.99 -1.68
N ASP A 70 -5.25 -1.48 -1.87
CA ASP A 70 -5.59 -2.51 -2.85
C ASP A 70 -5.73 -1.90 -4.25
N LEU A 71 -4.73 -2.15 -5.10
CA LEU A 71 -4.68 -1.68 -6.49
C LEU A 71 -4.93 -2.81 -7.48
N ARG A 72 -5.48 -3.94 -7.04
CA ARG A 72 -5.87 -5.02 -7.95
C ARG A 72 -6.89 -4.48 -8.96
N ASP A 73 -6.51 -4.49 -10.23
CA ASP A 73 -7.35 -4.10 -11.36
C ASP A 73 -7.32 -5.19 -12.43
N ARG A 74 -8.49 -5.58 -12.96
CA ARG A 74 -8.63 -6.58 -14.04
C ARG A 74 -7.78 -7.85 -13.86
N GLY A 75 -7.73 -8.39 -12.64
CA GLY A 75 -6.94 -9.58 -12.31
C GLY A 75 -5.46 -9.32 -11.99
N GLY A 76 -5.06 -8.05 -11.85
CA GLY A 76 -3.77 -7.65 -11.32
C GLY A 76 -3.56 -8.02 -9.85
N ARG A 77 -2.33 -7.89 -9.38
CA ARG A 77 -1.89 -8.30 -8.03
C ARG A 77 -1.31 -7.17 -7.21
N LEU A 78 -1.22 -5.98 -7.80
CA LEU A 78 -0.63 -4.81 -7.20
C LEU A 78 -1.33 -4.41 -5.90
N CYS A 79 -0.55 -4.23 -4.86
CA CYS A 79 -0.93 -3.44 -3.69
C CYS A 79 0.20 -2.48 -3.33
N LEU A 80 -0.09 -1.56 -2.41
CA LEU A 80 0.92 -0.73 -1.77
C LEU A 80 0.90 -0.98 -0.26
N ASP A 81 2.08 -1.09 0.35
CA ASP A 81 2.32 -1.07 1.79
C ASP A 81 2.91 0.29 2.15
N GLY A 82 2.22 1.03 3.00
CA GLY A 82 2.59 2.38 3.35
C GLY A 82 2.82 2.54 4.83
N LEU A 83 3.88 3.27 5.18
CA LEU A 83 4.17 3.76 6.52
C LEU A 83 4.26 5.28 6.46
N ALA A 84 3.19 5.96 6.87
CA ALA A 84 3.18 7.42 7.02
C ALA A 84 3.97 7.80 8.28
N ALA A 85 5.00 8.63 8.11
CA ALA A 85 5.91 9.04 9.18
C ALA A 85 6.56 10.42 8.92
N GLY A 86 5.81 11.35 8.32
CA GLY A 86 6.33 12.67 7.91
C GLY A 86 7.42 12.53 6.83
N GLU A 87 8.60 13.14 7.04
CA GLU A 87 9.78 13.02 6.17
C GLU A 87 10.31 11.58 6.04
N GLN A 88 9.89 10.66 6.90
CA GLN A 88 10.26 9.24 6.84
C GLN A 88 9.18 8.39 6.18
N THR A 89 8.22 9.02 5.49
CA THR A 89 7.16 8.27 4.82
C THR A 89 7.73 7.35 3.74
N VAL A 90 7.36 6.07 3.82
CA VAL A 90 7.74 5.05 2.85
C VAL A 90 6.47 4.43 2.29
N VAL A 91 6.43 4.25 0.98
CA VAL A 91 5.34 3.55 0.28
C VAL A 91 6.00 2.61 -0.72
N GLU A 92 5.72 1.32 -0.58
CA GLU A 92 6.34 0.26 -1.39
C GLU A 92 5.28 -0.63 -2.02
N MET A 93 5.54 -1.09 -3.23
CA MET A 93 4.72 -2.08 -3.93
C MET A 93 4.75 -3.41 -3.21
N CYS A 94 3.58 -4.00 -3.00
CA CYS A 94 3.43 -5.36 -2.51
C CYS A 94 2.63 -6.21 -3.49
N VAL A 95 2.64 -7.53 -3.27
CA VAL A 95 1.87 -8.50 -4.03
C VAL A 95 0.73 -9.04 -3.17
N ALA A 96 -0.49 -8.93 -3.71
CA ALA A 96 -1.68 -9.55 -3.16
C ALA A 96 -2.22 -10.66 -4.08
N PRO A 97 -2.93 -11.66 -3.54
CA PRO A 97 -3.65 -12.62 -4.37
C PRO A 97 -4.63 -11.90 -5.33
N ALA A 98 -4.60 -12.25 -6.62
CA ALA A 98 -5.44 -11.61 -7.64
C ALA A 98 -6.95 -11.78 -7.41
N ILE A 99 -7.34 -12.83 -6.68
CA ILE A 99 -8.73 -13.21 -6.43
C ILE A 99 -8.89 -13.47 -4.93
N GLY A 100 -10.07 -13.16 -4.41
CA GLY A 100 -10.43 -13.39 -3.01
C GLY A 100 -10.13 -12.20 -2.11
N PRO A 101 -10.23 -12.40 -0.78
CA PRO A 101 -10.00 -11.34 0.20
C PRO A 101 -8.64 -10.67 0.01
N PHE A 102 -8.56 -9.38 0.36
CA PHE A 102 -7.30 -8.68 0.39
C PHE A 102 -6.44 -9.19 1.56
N THR A 103 -5.35 -9.88 1.24
CA THR A 103 -4.35 -10.35 2.21
C THR A 103 -2.97 -9.99 1.66
N PRO A 104 -2.41 -8.81 1.99
CA PRO A 104 -1.09 -8.44 1.50
C PRO A 104 -0.07 -9.40 2.13
N GLN A 105 0.85 -9.92 1.31
CA GLN A 105 1.99 -10.64 1.87
C GLN A 105 2.91 -9.61 2.51
N LYS A 106 3.24 -9.81 3.79
CA LYS A 106 4.35 -9.06 4.39
C LYS A 106 5.61 -9.41 3.61
N GLN A 107 6.27 -8.42 3.02
CA GLN A 107 7.64 -8.59 2.58
C GLN A 107 8.54 -8.90 3.77
#